data_AF-A0A380RAQ6-F1
#
_entry.id   AF-A0A380RAQ6-F1
#
_cell.length_a   1.000
_cell.length_b   1.000
_cell.length_c   1.000
_cell.angle_alpha   90.00
_cell.angle_beta   90.00
_cell.angle_gamma   90.00
#
_symmetry.space_group_name_H-M   'P 1'
#
loop_
_entity.id
_entity.type
_entity.pdbx_description
1 polymer ?
#
loop_
_entity_poly.entity_id
_entity_poly.type
_entity_poly.pdbx_seq_one_letter_code
_entity_poly.pdbx_strand_id
1 'polypeptide(L)'
;MTSCQYAEPYAGGCGLALSLLFNNIVDEIYINDIDRSIASLWLCIMEHTEELSNRIRLAKLTIEEWEQQKSIQNHKDIADPLDLAFSTLYLNRTNRSGIIKAGVIGGYNQEGKYKMDCRFQKDSLINKIHQIASKKSRIHIYNLDGIDFINKLEELGLAKTIFNG
;
A
#
# COMPACT_ATOMS: atom_id res chain seq x y z
N MET A 1 5.74 -17.33 -26.33
CA MET A 1 6.48 -16.93 -25.12
C MET A 1 5.66 -17.34 -23.93
N THR A 2 6.22 -18.10 -22.99
CA THR A 2 5.57 -18.37 -21.70
C THR A 2 5.55 -17.06 -20.92
N SER A 3 4.36 -16.60 -20.53
CA SER A 3 4.23 -15.42 -19.68
C SER A 3 4.79 -15.74 -18.28
N CYS A 4 5.55 -14.80 -17.71
CA CYS A 4 6.20 -14.92 -16.42
C CYS A 4 5.41 -14.11 -15.38
N GLN A 5 4.78 -14.79 -14.41
CA GLN A 5 4.01 -14.14 -13.35
C GLN A 5 4.68 -14.28 -11.99
N TYR A 6 4.40 -13.33 -11.11
CA TYR A 6 4.86 -13.35 -9.72
C TYR A 6 3.73 -12.98 -8.75
N ALA A 7 3.63 -13.68 -7.63
CA ALA A 7 2.59 -13.45 -6.64
C ALA A 7 3.17 -13.24 -5.24
N GLU A 8 2.58 -12.29 -4.51
CA GLU A 8 2.83 -12.07 -3.08
C GLU A 8 1.52 -12.30 -2.31
N PRO A 9 1.35 -13.46 -1.66
CA PRO A 9 0.18 -13.75 -0.83
C PRO A 9 0.05 -12.82 0.39
N TYR A 10 1.17 -12.24 0.84
CA TYR A 10 1.30 -11.40 2.04
C TYR A 10 2.11 -10.14 1.74
N ALA A 11 1.55 -9.27 0.92
CA ALA A 11 2.38 -8.35 0.15
C ALA A 11 2.87 -7.13 0.94
N GLY A 12 2.10 -6.62 1.91
CA GLY A 12 2.45 -5.42 2.66
C GLY A 12 2.84 -4.24 1.75
N GLY A 13 4.15 -3.99 1.61
CA GLY A 13 4.71 -2.90 0.79
C GLY A 13 5.11 -3.26 -0.66
N CYS A 14 5.03 -4.54 -1.06
CA CYS A 14 5.26 -5.05 -2.42
C CYS A 14 6.55 -4.60 -3.12
N GLY A 15 7.63 -4.42 -2.35
CA GLY A 15 8.89 -3.89 -2.89
C GLY A 15 9.50 -4.77 -3.98
N LEU A 16 9.50 -6.09 -3.77
CA LEU A 16 10.05 -7.05 -4.72
C LEU A 16 9.16 -7.20 -5.94
N ALA A 17 7.84 -7.41 -5.76
CA ALA A 17 6.86 -7.47 -6.86
C ALA A 17 6.99 -6.28 -7.81
N LEU A 18 6.99 -5.06 -7.27
CA LEU A 18 7.13 -3.84 -8.07
C LEU A 18 8.49 -3.77 -8.77
N SER A 19 9.57 -4.16 -8.09
CA SER A 19 10.90 -4.17 -8.70
C SER A 19 10.96 -5.12 -9.91
N LEU A 20 10.43 -6.34 -9.77
CA LEU A 20 10.38 -7.31 -10.87
C LEU A 20 9.54 -6.79 -12.04
N LEU A 21 8.38 -6.19 -11.76
CA LEU A 21 7.48 -5.64 -12.78
C LEU A 21 8.13 -4.48 -13.54
N PHE A 22 8.68 -3.49 -12.82
CA PHE A 22 9.27 -2.30 -13.43
C PHE A 22 10.54 -2.60 -14.23
N ASN A 23 11.30 -3.63 -13.84
CA ASN A 23 12.45 -4.12 -14.61
C ASN A 23 12.06 -5.07 -15.76
N ASN A 24 10.75 -5.29 -16.00
CA ASN A 24 10.21 -6.22 -16.99
C ASN A 24 10.78 -7.66 -16.86
N ILE A 25 11.06 -8.08 -15.62
CA ILE A 25 11.46 -9.46 -15.30
C ILE A 25 10.22 -10.37 -15.28
N VAL A 26 9.07 -9.82 -14.90
CA VAL A 26 7.77 -10.49 -14.89
C VAL A 26 6.77 -9.66 -15.70
N ASP A 27 5.85 -10.34 -16.38
CA ASP A 27 4.79 -9.71 -17.17
C ASP A 27 3.69 -9.16 -16.27
N GLU A 28 3.31 -9.89 -15.23
CA GLU A 28 2.22 -9.54 -14.34
C GLU A 28 2.58 -9.85 -12.89
N ILE A 29 2.03 -9.05 -11.98
CA ILE A 29 2.11 -9.31 -10.53
C ILE A 29 0.71 -9.46 -9.92
N TYR A 30 0.63 -10.37 -8.96
CA TYR A 30 -0.58 -10.69 -8.21
C TYR A 30 -0.31 -10.39 -6.74
N ILE A 31 -0.97 -9.38 -6.20
CA ILE A 31 -0.75 -8.84 -4.87
C ILE A 31 -1.95 -9.24 -4.01
N ASN A 32 -1.70 -9.89 -2.88
CA ASN A 32 -2.72 -10.18 -1.88
C ASN A 32 -2.25 -9.73 -0.49
N ASP A 33 -3.19 -9.22 0.29
CA ASP A 33 -3.00 -9.05 1.72
C ASP A 33 -4.34 -9.19 2.42
N ILE A 34 -4.39 -9.92 3.54
CA ILE A 34 -5.61 -10.10 4.31
C ILE A 34 -5.97 -8.81 5.08
N ASP A 35 -5.00 -7.95 5.39
CA ASP A 35 -5.27 -6.70 6.09
C ASP A 35 -5.96 -5.70 5.14
N ARG A 36 -7.24 -5.41 5.44
CA ARG A 36 -8.06 -4.41 4.74
C ARG A 36 -7.34 -3.08 4.53
N SER A 37 -6.50 -2.64 5.47
CA SER A 37 -5.74 -1.40 5.35
C SER A 37 -4.75 -1.44 4.18
N ILE A 38 -4.03 -2.56 4.05
CA ILE A 38 -3.07 -2.78 2.95
C ILE A 38 -3.80 -2.98 1.63
N ALA A 39 -4.84 -3.82 1.62
CA ALA A 39 -5.65 -4.04 0.42
C ALA A 39 -6.30 -2.74 -0.09
N SER A 40 -6.91 -1.93 0.80
CA SER A 40 -7.52 -0.65 0.43
C SER A 40 -6.49 0.30 -0.17
N LEU A 41 -5.27 0.35 0.40
CA LEU A 41 -4.20 1.17 -0.16
C LEU A 41 -3.88 0.74 -1.61
N TRP A 42 -3.62 -0.53 -1.86
CA TRP A 42 -3.30 -1.01 -3.20
C TRP A 42 -4.44 -0.76 -4.19
N LEU A 43 -5.68 -1.08 -3.81
CA LEU A 43 -6.86 -0.85 -4.64
C LEU A 43 -7.02 0.64 -4.99
N CYS A 44 -6.91 1.53 -4.00
CA CYS A 44 -7.02 2.97 -4.25
C CYS A 44 -5.88 3.54 -5.09
N ILE A 45 -4.66 2.98 -5.02
CA ILE A 45 -3.58 3.38 -5.95
C ILE A 45 -4.01 3.11 -7.41
N MET A 46 -4.75 2.03 -7.69
CA MET A 46 -5.17 1.65 -9.05
C MET A 46 -6.49 2.30 -9.50
N GLU A 47 -7.46 2.44 -8.60
CA GLU A 47 -8.83 2.85 -8.94
C GLU A 47 -9.13 4.31 -8.59
N HIS A 48 -8.40 4.88 -7.62
CA HIS A 48 -8.62 6.22 -7.08
C HIS A 48 -7.30 7.02 -7.04
N THR A 49 -6.49 6.86 -8.09
CA THR A 49 -5.13 7.41 -8.18
C THR A 49 -5.09 8.91 -7.94
N GLU A 50 -6.00 9.66 -8.57
CA GLU A 50 -6.03 11.13 -8.50
C GLU A 50 -6.55 11.61 -7.15
N GLU A 51 -7.63 10.99 -6.64
CA GLU A 51 -8.21 11.34 -5.35
C GLU A 51 -7.24 11.08 -4.20
N LEU A 52 -6.56 9.92 -4.21
CA LEU A 52 -5.53 9.59 -3.23
C LEU A 52 -4.34 10.55 -3.34
N SER A 53 -3.90 10.87 -4.56
CA SER A 53 -2.82 11.84 -4.79
C SER A 53 -3.18 13.23 -4.28
N ASN A 54 -4.43 13.65 -4.45
CA ASN A 54 -4.93 14.92 -3.93
C ASN A 54 -4.97 14.93 -2.39
N ARG A 55 -5.40 13.84 -1.74
CA ARG A 55 -5.31 13.69 -0.28
C ARG A 55 -3.88 13.85 0.22
N ILE A 56 -2.90 13.21 -0.44
CA ILE A 56 -1.47 13.33 -0.10
C ILE A 56 -0.96 14.77 -0.29
N ARG A 57 -1.35 15.42 -1.38
CA ARG A 57 -0.98 16.81 -1.68
C ARG A 57 -1.47 17.76 -0.59
N LEU A 58 -2.72 17.60 -0.16
CA LEU A 58 -3.38 18.45 0.84
C LEU A 58 -3.09 18.05 2.28
N ALA A 59 -2.48 16.89 2.52
CA ALA A 59 -2.20 16.36 3.85
C ALA A 59 -1.49 17.40 4.75
N LYS A 60 -2.03 17.62 5.95
CA LYS A 60 -1.39 18.41 6.99
C LYS A 60 -0.47 17.52 7.80
N LEU A 61 0.71 18.02 8.15
CA LEU A 61 1.65 17.31 9.00
C LEU A 61 1.57 17.91 10.40
N THR A 62 0.49 17.57 11.10
CA THR A 62 0.23 17.97 12.48
C THR A 62 -0.23 16.77 13.31
N ILE A 63 -0.20 16.91 14.63
CA ILE A 63 -0.63 15.84 15.53
C ILE A 63 -2.14 15.61 15.44
N GLU A 64 -2.93 16.65 15.23
CA GLU A 64 -4.38 16.55 15.07
C GLU A 64 -4.75 15.72 13.84
N GLU A 65 -4.07 15.94 12.70
CA GLU A 65 -4.25 15.09 11.52
C GLU A 65 -3.83 13.65 11.82
N TRP A 66 -2.69 13.45 12.48
CA TRP A 66 -2.21 12.13 12.84
C TRP A 66 -3.22 11.36 13.71
N GLU A 67 -3.84 12.02 14.69
CA GLU A 67 -4.89 11.43 15.54
C GLU A 67 -6.15 11.08 14.75
N GLN A 68 -6.54 11.94 13.80
CA GLN A 68 -7.66 11.64 12.88
C GLN A 68 -7.36 10.37 12.07
N GLN A 69 -6.16 10.27 11.50
CA GLN A 69 -5.75 9.09 10.74
C GLN A 69 -5.69 7.84 11.62
N LYS A 70 -5.20 7.95 12.86
CA LYS A 70 -5.28 6.86 13.86
C LYS A 70 -6.71 6.43 14.15
N SER A 71 -7.64 7.37 14.30
CA SER A 71 -9.05 7.08 14.55
C SER A 71 -9.68 6.29 13.39
N ILE A 72 -9.40 6.67 12.14
CA ILE A 72 -9.84 5.94 10.95
C ILE A 72 -9.34 4.48 10.98
N GLN A 73 -8.08 4.26 11.35
CA GLN A 73 -7.51 2.90 11.43
C GLN A 73 -8.03 2.07 12.58
N ASN A 74 -8.42 2.70 13.69
CA ASN A 74 -9.10 2.00 14.78
C ASN A 74 -10.50 1.54 14.38
N HIS A 75 -11.13 2.19 13.39
CA HIS A 75 -12.43 1.84 12.83
C HIS A 75 -12.31 1.27 11.41
N LYS A 76 -11.19 0.58 11.13
CA LYS A 76 -10.86 0.15 9.76
C LYS A 76 -11.92 -0.77 9.14
N ASP A 77 -12.72 -1.48 9.91
CA ASP A 77 -13.72 -2.42 9.35
C ASP A 77 -14.91 -1.71 8.70
N ILE A 78 -15.16 -0.45 9.09
CA ILE A 78 -16.29 0.35 8.60
C ILE A 78 -15.87 1.61 7.84
N ALA A 79 -14.57 1.93 7.83
CA ALA A 79 -14.03 3.11 7.15
C ALA A 79 -14.24 3.04 5.63
N ASP A 80 -14.48 4.19 5.00
CA ASP A 80 -14.44 4.32 3.54
C ASP A 80 -13.06 3.86 3.00
N PRO A 81 -13.00 3.10 1.88
CA PRO A 81 -11.74 2.58 1.35
C PRO A 81 -10.70 3.65 1.04
N LEU A 82 -11.09 4.81 0.49
CA LEU A 82 -10.16 5.87 0.15
C LEU A 82 -9.60 6.55 1.40
N ASP A 83 -10.46 6.79 2.40
CA ASP A 83 -10.02 7.33 3.69
C ASP A 83 -9.09 6.34 4.42
N LEU A 84 -9.39 5.04 4.37
CA LEU A 84 -8.53 4.01 4.93
C LEU A 84 -7.19 3.90 4.19
N ALA A 85 -7.19 3.96 2.86
CA ALA A 85 -5.98 3.97 2.04
C ALA A 85 -5.08 5.16 2.39
N PHE A 86 -5.65 6.36 2.45
CA PHE A 86 -4.92 7.56 2.84
C PHE A 86 -4.36 7.45 4.25
N SER A 87 -5.18 7.03 5.22
CA SER A 87 -4.74 6.83 6.60
C SER A 87 -3.60 5.80 6.70
N THR A 88 -3.69 4.69 5.96
CA THR A 88 -2.65 3.65 5.88
C THR A 88 -1.32 4.23 5.42
N LEU A 89 -1.32 4.97 4.32
CA LEU A 89 -0.12 5.61 3.79
C LEU A 89 0.41 6.68 4.77
N TYR A 90 -0.48 7.49 5.32
CA TYR A 90 -0.14 8.56 6.26
C TYR A 90 0.59 8.04 7.49
N LEU A 91 -0.01 7.08 8.19
CA LEU A 91 0.58 6.49 9.38
C LEU A 91 1.85 5.70 9.06
N ASN A 92 1.91 5.00 7.92
CA ASN A 92 3.14 4.32 7.53
C ASN A 92 4.31 5.31 7.31
N ARG A 93 4.04 6.53 6.84
CA ARG A 93 5.09 7.54 6.66
C ARG A 93 5.39 8.34 7.92
N THR A 94 4.42 8.51 8.80
CA THR A 94 4.55 9.35 10.01
C THR A 94 4.80 8.56 11.30
N ASN A 95 4.71 7.23 11.31
CA ASN A 95 4.96 6.40 12.50
C ASN A 95 6.36 5.80 12.56
N ARG A 96 6.84 5.53 13.78
CA ARG A 96 8.11 4.83 14.00
C ARG A 96 8.17 3.51 13.22
N SER A 97 9.28 3.30 12.51
CA SER A 97 9.54 2.13 11.66
C SER A 97 8.50 1.89 10.56
N GLY A 98 7.60 2.84 10.31
CA GLY A 98 6.49 2.71 9.37
C GLY A 98 5.40 1.73 9.80
N ILE A 99 5.37 1.36 11.08
CA ILE A 99 4.34 0.46 11.62
C ILE A 99 3.06 1.28 11.85
N ILE A 100 1.96 0.90 11.18
CA ILE A 100 0.66 1.61 11.25
C ILE A 100 0.16 1.74 12.70
N LYS A 101 0.36 0.70 13.51
CA LYS A 101 -0.08 0.67 14.91
C LYS A 101 0.87 1.42 15.87
N ALA A 102 2.09 1.74 15.47
CA ALA A 102 3.06 2.42 16.33
C ALA A 102 2.70 3.89 16.58
N GLY A 103 3.46 4.54 17.45
CA GLY A 103 3.36 5.97 17.70
C GLY A 103 4.06 6.80 16.61
N VAL A 104 3.72 8.09 16.57
CA VAL A 104 4.31 9.07 15.67
C VAL A 104 5.84 9.14 15.84
N ILE A 105 6.56 9.25 14.73
CA ILE A 105 8.00 9.55 14.72
C ILE A 105 8.23 10.95 15.29
N GLY A 106 9.32 11.14 16.03
CA GLY A 106 9.58 12.41 16.72
C GLY A 106 8.83 12.58 18.04
N GLY A 107 7.96 11.64 18.40
CA GLY A 107 7.16 11.70 19.62
C GLY A 107 5.98 12.67 19.51
N TYR A 108 5.04 12.60 20.46
CA TYR A 108 3.81 13.39 20.40
C TYR A 108 4.09 14.91 20.32
N ASN A 109 5.08 15.40 21.08
CA ASN A 109 5.49 16.81 21.04
C ASN A 109 6.33 17.20 19.81
N GLN A 110 6.67 16.26 18.93
CA GLN A 110 7.53 16.47 17.75
C GLN A 110 8.92 17.06 18.07
N GLU A 111 9.49 16.67 19.21
CA GLU A 111 10.81 17.13 19.70
C GLU A 111 11.95 16.16 19.36
N GLY A 112 11.65 14.97 18.85
CA GLY A 112 12.67 14.01 18.46
C GLY A 112 13.48 14.44 17.24
N LYS A 113 14.66 13.86 17.08
CA LYS A 113 15.61 14.14 15.97
C LYS A 113 14.97 14.09 14.58
N TYR A 114 14.04 13.17 14.38
CA TYR A 114 13.29 13.01 13.14
C TYR A 114 11.82 13.31 13.40
N LYS A 115 11.27 14.28 12.69
CA LYS A 115 9.86 14.70 12.79
C LYS A 115 9.00 14.00 11.75
N MET A 116 7.69 14.17 11.83
CA MET A 116 6.71 13.48 10.97
C MET A 116 6.89 13.71 9.46
N ASP A 117 7.47 14.84 9.06
CA ASP A 117 7.71 15.22 7.67
C ASP A 117 8.89 14.49 7.02
N CYS A 118 9.84 13.97 7.80
CA CYS A 118 11.10 13.44 7.28
C CYS A 118 10.94 12.28 6.27
N ARG A 119 9.78 11.61 6.25
CA ARG A 119 9.44 10.51 5.34
C ARG A 119 8.13 10.74 4.56
N PHE A 120 7.50 11.91 4.70
CA PHE A 120 6.27 12.28 3.98
C PHE A 120 6.59 13.20 2.79
N GLN A 121 7.44 12.73 1.88
CA GLN A 121 7.81 13.49 0.68
C GLN A 121 6.69 13.44 -0.35
N LYS A 122 5.76 14.40 -0.29
CA LYS A 122 4.51 14.44 -1.08
C LYS A 122 4.72 14.15 -2.57
N ASP A 123 5.61 14.89 -3.24
CA ASP A 123 5.81 14.74 -4.68
C ASP A 123 6.37 13.36 -5.04
N SER A 124 7.30 12.84 -4.23
CA SER A 124 7.85 11.49 -4.43
C SER A 124 6.78 10.41 -4.27
N LEU A 125 5.92 10.54 -3.25
CA LEU A 125 4.82 9.61 -3.00
C LEU A 125 3.80 9.62 -4.15
N ILE A 126 3.39 10.81 -4.59
CA ILE A 126 2.46 11.00 -5.70
C ILE A 126 3.07 10.42 -6.98
N ASN A 127 4.31 10.78 -7.32
CA ASN A 127 5.00 10.25 -8.50
C ASN A 127 5.09 8.72 -8.47
N LYS A 128 5.33 8.11 -7.30
CA LYS A 128 5.34 6.65 -7.16
C LYS A 128 3.96 6.05 -7.40
N ILE A 129 2.89 6.66 -6.87
CA ILE A 129 1.51 6.22 -7.08
C ILE A 129 1.16 6.23 -8.57
N HIS A 130 1.45 7.32 -9.29
CA HIS A 130 1.20 7.38 -10.74
C HIS A 130 2.03 6.37 -11.53
N GLN A 131 3.30 6.13 -11.14
CA GLN A 131 4.12 5.10 -11.79
C GLN A 131 3.51 3.71 -11.64
N ILE A 132 3.03 3.35 -10.45
CA ILE A 132 2.37 2.07 -10.22
C ILE A 132 1.05 2.02 -11.03
N ALA A 133 0.22 3.07 -10.96
CA ALA A 133 -1.05 3.14 -11.69
C ALA A 133 -0.87 3.03 -13.22
N SER A 134 0.23 3.54 -13.77
CA SER A 134 0.56 3.40 -15.20
C SER A 134 0.76 1.95 -15.64
N LYS A 135 0.96 1.01 -14.70
CA LYS A 135 1.10 -0.43 -14.93
C LYS A 135 -0.14 -1.23 -14.51
N LYS A 136 -1.28 -0.58 -14.26
CA LYS A 136 -2.51 -1.22 -13.76
C LYS A 136 -2.94 -2.46 -14.54
N SER A 137 -2.77 -2.51 -15.86
CA SER A 137 -3.11 -3.70 -16.66
C SER A 137 -2.24 -4.94 -16.37
N ARG A 138 -1.15 -4.77 -15.61
CA ARG A 138 -0.19 -5.81 -15.24
C ARG A 138 -0.18 -6.09 -13.73
N ILE A 139 -1.10 -5.49 -12.97
CA ILE A 139 -1.16 -5.58 -11.50
C ILE A 139 -2.56 -6.03 -11.10
N HIS A 140 -2.65 -7.16 -10.41
CA HIS A 140 -3.89 -7.73 -9.91
C HIS A 140 -3.87 -7.71 -8.38
N ILE A 141 -4.94 -7.22 -7.75
CA ILE A 141 -4.98 -7.00 -6.30
C ILE A 141 -6.14 -7.80 -5.69
N TYR A 142 -5.86 -8.47 -4.57
CA TYR A 142 -6.79 -9.32 -3.83
C TYR A 142 -6.75 -9.01 -2.34
N ASN A 143 -7.85 -9.29 -1.66
CA ASN A 143 -7.99 -9.22 -0.20
C ASN A 143 -8.61 -10.53 0.30
N LEU A 144 -7.87 -11.61 0.17
CA LEU A 144 -8.28 -12.97 0.52
C LEU A 144 -7.39 -13.52 1.63
N ASP A 145 -7.87 -14.59 2.29
CA ASP A 145 -6.97 -15.47 3.03
C ASP A 145 -5.87 -15.99 2.09
N GLY A 146 -4.67 -16.22 2.62
CA GLY A 146 -3.52 -16.64 1.82
C GLY A 146 -3.75 -17.95 1.07
N ILE A 147 -4.46 -18.91 1.69
CA ILE A 147 -4.79 -20.19 1.06
C ILE A 147 -5.83 -19.98 -0.05
N ASP A 148 -6.87 -19.20 0.23
CA ASP A 148 -7.90 -18.86 -0.76
C ASP A 148 -7.30 -18.15 -1.98
N PHE A 149 -6.31 -17.27 -1.75
CA PHE A 149 -5.57 -16.61 -2.81
C PHE A 149 -4.75 -17.59 -3.66
N ILE A 150 -4.05 -18.54 -3.04
CA ILE A 150 -3.28 -19.57 -3.77
C ILE A 150 -4.22 -20.41 -4.63
N ASN A 151 -5.33 -20.90 -4.05
CA ASN A 151 -6.35 -21.64 -4.79
C ASN A 151 -6.88 -20.82 -5.97
N LYS A 152 -7.09 -19.51 -5.76
CA LYS A 152 -7.54 -18.61 -6.82
C LYS A 152 -6.54 -18.53 -7.98
N LEU A 153 -5.24 -18.48 -7.70
CA LEU A 153 -4.20 -18.48 -8.72
C LEU A 153 -4.17 -19.80 -9.50
N GLU A 154 -4.37 -20.93 -8.83
CA GLU A 154 -4.46 -22.23 -9.49
C GLU A 154 -5.67 -22.32 -10.44
N GLU A 155 -6.84 -21.83 -10.02
CA GLU A 155 -8.05 -21.73 -10.87
C GLU A 155 -7.81 -20.89 -12.12
N LEU A 156 -6.99 -19.84 -12.03
CA LEU A 156 -6.59 -18.99 -13.15
C LEU A 156 -5.55 -19.63 -14.07
N GLY A 157 -5.09 -20.86 -13.78
CA GLY A 157 -4.06 -21.56 -14.54
C GLY A 157 -2.65 -21.06 -14.26
N LEU A 158 -2.43 -20.33 -13.16
CA LEU A 158 -1.18 -19.68 -12.80
C LEU A 158 -0.30 -20.53 -11.87
N ALA A 159 -0.42 -21.86 -11.93
CA ALA A 159 0.27 -22.80 -11.04
C ALA A 159 1.81 -22.76 -11.10
N LYS A 160 2.40 -22.07 -12.09
CA LYS A 160 3.86 -21.86 -12.22
C LYS A 160 4.34 -20.51 -11.68
N THR A 161 3.46 -19.75 -11.03
CA THR A 161 3.79 -18.43 -10.47
C THR A 161 4.85 -18.56 -9.38
N ILE A 162 5.80 -17.63 -9.38
CA ILE A 162 6.82 -17.57 -8.33
C ILE A 162 6.19 -16.89 -7.11
N PHE A 163 6.29 -17.54 -5.95
CA PHE A 163 5.81 -17.03 -4.67
C PHE A 163 6.94 -16.46 -3.82
N ASN A 164 6.63 -15.42 -3.06
CA ASN A 164 7.45 -14.95 -1.94
C ASN A 164 6.55 -14.73 -0.72
N GLY A 165 6.91 -15.31 0.41
CA GLY A 165 6.13 -15.27 1.66
C GLY A 165 6.89 -15.95 2.79
#